data_AF-X1PX28-F1
#
_entry.id   AF-X1PX28-F1
#
_cell.length_a   1.000
_cell.length_b   1.000
_cell.length_c   1.000
_cell.angle_alpha   90.00
_cell.angle_beta   90.00
_cell.angle_gamma   90.00
#
_symmetry.space_group_name_H-M   'P 1'
#
loop_
_entity.id
_entity.type
_entity.pdbx_description
1 polymer ?
#
loop_
_entity_poly.entity_id
_entity_poly.type
_entity_poly.pdbx_seq_one_letter_code
_entity_poly.pdbx_strand_id
1 'polypeptide(L)'
;MTTKVFIGGSRRISRLNKHVKKRLDQIIQNEYTVIIGDANGTDRCVQDYLFGKNYGNVLVFCMGSKCRNNIGNWQIRSIQTAESNRDFHYYSTKDLEMVKEADYGFMIWDAKSKGTLSNLVNLLKDSKKVLVYFSPERNFYT
;
A
#
# COMPACT_ATOMS: atom_id res chain seq x y z
N MET A 1 -14.00 9.72 -12.59
CA MET A 1 -12.83 9.63 -11.69
C MET A 1 -12.42 8.16 -11.63
N THR A 2 -11.13 7.87 -11.72
CA THR A 2 -10.61 6.50 -11.59
C THR A 2 -10.52 6.12 -10.13
N THR A 3 -10.99 4.92 -9.76
CA THR A 3 -10.92 4.42 -8.38
C THR A 3 -9.48 4.34 -7.89
N LYS A 4 -9.23 4.80 -6.66
CA LYS A 4 -7.94 4.75 -5.98
C LYS A 4 -7.91 3.63 -4.94
N VAL A 5 -6.97 2.71 -5.07
CA VAL A 5 -6.76 1.61 -4.13
C VAL A 5 -5.49 1.83 -3.31
N PHE A 6 -5.63 1.90 -1.99
CA PHE A 6 -4.47 1.85 -1.09
C PHE A 6 -4.05 0.39 -0.91
N ILE A 7 -2.89 0.02 -1.45
CA ILE A 7 -2.28 -1.28 -1.23
C ILE A 7 -1.18 -1.17 -0.18
N GLY A 8 -1.28 -1.97 0.87
CA GLY A 8 -0.28 -1.99 1.95
C GLY A 8 -0.09 -3.38 2.52
N GLY A 9 0.97 -3.57 3.29
CA GLY A 9 1.18 -4.84 3.98
C GLY A 9 2.45 -4.94 4.82
N SER A 10 2.70 -6.14 5.32
CA SER A 10 3.81 -6.40 6.23
C SER A 10 5.17 -6.25 5.55
N ARG A 11 6.10 -5.56 6.21
CA ARG A 11 7.52 -5.50 5.80
C ARG A 11 8.21 -6.87 5.80
N ARG A 12 7.61 -7.89 6.44
CA ARG A 12 8.11 -9.27 6.52
C ARG A 12 7.70 -10.13 5.32
N ILE A 13 6.72 -9.68 4.52
CA ILE A 13 6.28 -10.40 3.33
C ILE A 13 7.17 -9.99 2.17
N SER A 14 8.03 -10.90 1.71
CA SER A 14 9.00 -10.66 0.63
C SER A 14 8.60 -11.29 -0.71
N ARG A 15 7.43 -11.94 -0.78
CA ARG A 15 6.90 -12.57 -2.01
C ARG A 15 5.38 -12.51 -2.02
N LEU A 16 4.81 -12.16 -3.17
CA LEU A 16 3.36 -12.20 -3.40
C LEU A 16 2.94 -13.60 -3.87
N ASN A 17 1.92 -14.15 -3.24
CA ASN A 17 1.31 -15.41 -3.69
C ASN A 17 0.40 -15.20 -4.90
N LYS A 18 -0.01 -16.31 -5.52
CA LYS A 18 -0.85 -16.31 -6.74
C LYS A 18 -2.20 -15.61 -6.58
N HIS A 19 -2.81 -15.65 -5.39
CA HIS A 19 -4.12 -15.03 -5.15
C HIS A 19 -4.01 -13.51 -5.08
N VAL A 20 -2.96 -13.01 -4.42
CA VAL A 20 -2.65 -11.57 -4.39
C VAL A 20 -2.32 -11.07 -5.80
N LYS A 21 -1.48 -11.79 -6.56
CA LYS A 21 -1.16 -11.44 -7.95
C LYS A 21 -2.41 -11.37 -8.83
N LYS A 22 -3.31 -12.35 -8.72
CA LYS A 22 -4.59 -12.34 -9.45
C LYS A 22 -5.45 -11.11 -9.09
N ARG A 23 -5.45 -10.70 -7.81
CA ARG A 23 -6.16 -9.47 -7.39
C ARG A 23 -5.50 -8.21 -7.96
N LEU A 24 -4.17 -8.17 -8.04
CA LEU A 24 -3.44 -7.08 -8.70
C LEU A 24 -3.72 -7.03 -10.20
N ASP A 25 -3.83 -8.17 -10.87
CA ASP A 25 -4.20 -8.22 -12.29
C ASP A 25 -5.60 -7.63 -12.52
N GLN A 26 -6.55 -7.85 -11.61
CA GLN A 26 -7.86 -7.21 -11.67
C GLN A 26 -7.79 -5.69 -11.46
N ILE A 27 -6.96 -5.22 -10.53
CA ILE A 27 -6.70 -3.78 -10.32
C ILE A 27 -6.14 -3.14 -11.59
N ILE A 28 -5.19 -3.81 -12.26
CA ILE A 28 -4.61 -3.38 -13.54
C ILE A 28 -5.68 -3.34 -14.63
N GLN A 29 -6.47 -4.39 -14.77
CA GLN A 29 -7.50 -4.51 -15.80
C GLN A 29 -8.59 -3.43 -15.67
N ASN A 30 -8.94 -3.05 -14.44
CA ASN A 30 -9.89 -1.97 -14.19
C ASN A 30 -9.23 -0.58 -14.16
N GLU A 31 -7.94 -0.51 -14.47
CA GLU A 31 -7.15 0.73 -14.56
C GLU A 31 -7.15 1.58 -13.28
N TYR A 32 -7.35 0.97 -12.10
CA TYR A 32 -7.38 1.67 -10.82
C TYR A 32 -6.04 2.33 -10.48
N THR A 33 -6.09 3.52 -9.90
CA THR A 33 -4.88 4.16 -9.38
C THR A 33 -4.41 3.45 -8.13
N VAL A 34 -3.20 2.90 -8.16
CA VAL A 34 -2.58 2.27 -6.98
C VAL A 34 -1.89 3.33 -6.13
N ILE A 35 -2.40 3.53 -4.91
CA ILE A 35 -1.72 4.28 -3.85
C ILE A 35 -0.88 3.29 -3.06
N ILE A 36 0.43 3.55 -2.94
CA ILE A 36 1.34 2.63 -2.27
C ILE A 36 2.47 3.35 -1.54
N GLY A 37 2.95 2.75 -0.46
CA GLY A 37 4.12 3.21 0.25
C GLY A 37 5.45 2.84 -0.43
N ASP A 38 6.53 3.30 0.20
CA ASP A 38 7.92 3.11 -0.23
C ASP A 38 8.68 2.07 0.60
N ALA A 39 8.00 1.33 1.50
CA ALA A 39 8.69 0.43 2.42
C ALA A 39 9.25 -0.82 1.72
N ASN A 40 10.15 -1.54 2.40
CA ASN A 40 10.50 -2.90 1.99
C ASN A 40 9.37 -3.88 2.34
N GLY A 41 9.44 -5.10 1.81
CA GLY A 41 8.42 -6.13 2.00
C GLY A 41 7.27 -5.93 1.02
N THR A 42 6.02 -5.98 1.50
CA THR A 42 4.84 -5.94 0.63
C THR A 42 4.88 -4.79 -0.37
N ASP A 43 5.14 -3.56 0.07
CA ASP A 43 5.15 -2.38 -0.80
C ASP A 43 6.09 -2.57 -2.00
N ARG A 44 7.36 -2.90 -1.72
CA ARG A 44 8.36 -3.21 -2.75
C ARG A 44 7.92 -4.36 -3.65
N CYS A 45 7.38 -5.45 -3.10
CA CYS A 45 6.95 -6.59 -3.91
C CYS A 45 5.78 -6.26 -4.84
N VAL A 46 4.86 -5.40 -4.40
CA VAL A 46 3.76 -4.92 -5.24
C VAL A 46 4.30 -3.96 -6.30
N GLN A 47 5.20 -3.04 -5.94
CA GLN A 47 5.90 -2.19 -6.91
C GLN A 47 6.60 -3.05 -7.98
N ASP A 48 7.42 -4.04 -7.60
CA ASP A 48 8.11 -4.95 -8.55
C ASP A 48 7.10 -5.63 -9.49
N TYR A 49 5.96 -6.07 -8.97
CA TYR A 49 4.91 -6.71 -9.76
C TYR A 49 4.28 -5.75 -10.78
N LEU A 50 3.91 -4.54 -10.35
CA LEU A 50 3.29 -3.53 -11.22
C LEU A 50 4.27 -3.04 -12.30
N PHE A 51 5.55 -2.87 -11.92
CA PHE A 51 6.60 -2.52 -12.87
C PHE A 51 6.78 -3.60 -13.94
N GLY A 52 6.86 -4.87 -13.54
CA GLY A 52 6.95 -6.00 -14.48
C GLY A 52 5.71 -6.18 -15.37
N LYS A 53 4.58 -5.54 -15.03
CA LYS A 53 3.37 -5.48 -15.85
C LYS A 53 3.28 -4.22 -16.72
N ASN A 54 4.31 -3.36 -16.71
CA ASN A 54 4.31 -2.04 -17.35
C ASN A 54 3.12 -1.17 -16.90
N TYR A 55 2.69 -1.30 -15.65
CA TYR A 55 1.54 -0.56 -15.14
C TYR A 55 1.94 0.83 -14.63
N GLY A 56 1.34 1.87 -15.22
CA GLY A 56 1.70 3.27 -14.97
C GLY A 56 0.85 4.01 -13.92
N ASN A 57 -0.37 3.55 -13.65
CA ASN A 57 -1.30 4.25 -12.75
C ASN A 57 -0.96 3.96 -11.27
N VAL A 58 0.19 4.44 -10.83
CA VAL A 58 0.74 4.24 -9.49
C VAL A 58 1.18 5.57 -8.92
N LEU A 59 0.85 5.80 -7.64
CA LEU A 59 1.25 6.97 -6.87
C LEU A 59 1.99 6.51 -5.61
N VAL A 60 3.29 6.79 -5.56
CA VAL A 60 4.15 6.36 -4.46
C VAL A 60 4.20 7.42 -3.38
N PHE A 61 3.77 7.08 -2.17
CA PHE A 61 3.87 7.94 -1.01
C PHE A 61 5.15 7.65 -0.26
N CYS A 62 5.91 8.71 0.05
CA CYS A 62 7.08 8.63 0.91
C CYS A 62 7.25 9.88 1.75
N MET A 63 8.02 9.73 2.82
CA MET A 63 8.36 10.84 3.70
C MET A 63 9.58 11.58 3.17
N GLY A 64 9.55 12.91 3.21
CA GLY A 64 10.62 13.76 2.70
C GLY A 64 10.79 13.67 1.17
N SER A 65 11.89 14.20 0.66
CA SER A 65 12.11 14.37 -0.78
C SER A 65 12.58 13.11 -1.53
N LYS A 66 12.97 12.04 -0.81
CA LYS A 66 13.52 10.83 -1.41
C LYS A 66 12.85 9.58 -0.85
N CYS A 67 12.15 8.84 -1.73
CA CYS A 67 11.55 7.57 -1.36
C CYS A 67 12.61 6.49 -1.17
N ARG A 68 12.36 5.55 -0.24
CA ARG A 68 13.22 4.35 -0.07
C ARG A 68 13.16 3.45 -1.30
N ASN A 69 11.95 3.24 -1.84
CA ASN A 69 11.69 2.47 -3.05
C ASN A 69 10.71 3.23 -3.95
N ASN A 70 11.05 3.34 -5.23
CA ASN A 70 10.15 3.72 -6.33
C ASN A 70 10.62 3.02 -7.60
N ILE A 71 10.29 1.73 -7.75
CA ILE A 71 10.90 0.85 -8.75
C ILE A 71 10.56 1.27 -10.18
N GLY A 72 9.32 1.70 -10.42
CA GLY A 72 8.85 2.12 -11.74
C GLY A 72 9.08 3.59 -12.05
N ASN A 73 9.79 4.34 -11.21
CA ASN A 73 9.93 5.80 -11.33
C ASN A 73 8.59 6.52 -11.48
N TRP A 74 7.56 6.03 -10.77
CA TRP A 74 6.22 6.61 -10.82
C TRP A 74 6.17 7.97 -10.12
N GLN A 75 5.06 8.67 -10.28
CA GLN A 75 4.78 9.91 -9.58
C GLN A 75 4.88 9.71 -8.06
N ILE A 76 5.49 10.68 -7.38
CA ILE A 76 5.69 10.67 -5.93
C ILE A 76 4.75 11.67 -5.25
N ARG A 77 4.14 11.26 -4.14
CA ARG A 77 3.56 12.14 -3.12
C ARG A 77 4.51 12.21 -1.93
N SER A 78 5.24 13.32 -1.83
CA SER A 78 6.11 13.61 -0.71
C SER A 78 5.31 14.20 0.44
N ILE A 79 5.34 13.55 1.60
CA ILE A 79 4.76 14.08 2.83
C ILE A 79 5.88 14.71 3.65
N GLN A 80 5.67 15.97 4.03
CA GLN A 80 6.59 16.76 4.85
C GLN A 80 6.03 16.84 6.27
N THR A 81 6.89 16.66 7.27
CA THR A 81 6.55 16.87 8.68
C THR A 81 7.62 17.74 9.32
N ALA A 82 7.21 18.60 10.24
CA ALA A 82 8.15 19.40 11.05
C ALA A 82 9.00 18.51 11.98
N GLU A 83 8.48 17.34 12.33
CA GLU A 83 9.18 16.34 13.14
C GLU A 83 10.21 15.59 12.29
N SER A 84 11.48 15.64 12.71
CA SER A 84 12.62 15.01 12.05
C SER A 84 12.91 13.59 12.53
N ASN A 85 12.28 13.18 13.64
CA ASN A 85 12.47 11.86 14.23
C ASN A 85 11.72 10.81 13.40
N ARG A 86 12.45 9.83 12.85
CA ARG A 86 11.90 8.74 12.02
C ARG A 86 11.24 7.64 12.85
N ASP A 87 10.32 8.01 13.73
CA ASP A 87 9.62 7.08 14.62
C ASP A 87 8.33 6.53 13.99
N PHE A 88 7.52 5.82 14.78
CA PHE A 88 6.26 5.24 14.29
C PHE A 88 5.27 6.33 13.86
N HIS A 89 5.16 7.43 14.61
CA HIS A 89 4.25 8.53 14.33
C HIS A 89 4.59 9.20 12.99
N TYR A 90 5.88 9.38 12.71
CA TYR A 90 6.38 9.89 11.44
C TYR A 90 5.85 9.11 10.23
N TYR A 91 5.89 7.78 10.27
CA TYR A 91 5.36 6.95 9.17
C TYR A 91 3.83 6.87 9.17
N SER A 92 3.19 6.95 10.34
CA SER A 92 1.72 6.97 10.44
C SER A 92 1.10 8.19 9.75
N THR A 93 1.76 9.35 9.78
CA THR A 93 1.27 10.55 9.07
C THR A 93 1.13 10.30 7.57
N LYS A 94 2.15 9.70 6.95
CA LYS A 94 2.09 9.30 5.54
C LYS A 94 0.95 8.32 5.26
N ASP A 95 0.84 7.31 6.12
CA ASP A 95 -0.17 6.28 5.94
C ASP A 95 -1.59 6.85 6.07
N LEU A 96 -1.81 7.84 6.94
CA LEU A 96 -3.08 8.57 7.03
C LEU A 96 -3.40 9.36 5.75
N GLU A 97 -2.42 9.97 5.09
CA GLU A 97 -2.64 10.63 3.80
C GLU A 97 -3.00 9.62 2.69
N MET A 98 -2.36 8.45 2.67
CA MET A 98 -2.77 7.36 1.78
C MET A 98 -4.19 6.88 2.07
N VAL A 99 -4.56 6.78 3.34
CA VAL A 99 -5.93 6.44 3.74
C VAL A 99 -6.90 7.48 3.19
N LYS A 100 -6.69 8.77 3.47
CA LYS A 100 -7.57 9.87 3.01
C LYS A 100 -7.77 9.88 1.50
N GLU A 101 -6.70 9.69 0.73
CA GLU A 101 -6.77 9.73 -0.74
C GLU A 101 -7.41 8.49 -1.38
N ALA A 102 -7.45 7.35 -0.69
CA ALA A 102 -7.97 6.10 -1.26
C ALA A 102 -9.49 5.98 -1.17
N ASP A 103 -10.10 5.30 -2.15
CA ASP A 103 -11.52 4.94 -2.12
C ASP A 103 -11.75 3.61 -1.37
N TYR A 104 -10.77 2.69 -1.43
CA TYR A 104 -10.78 1.44 -0.69
C TYR A 104 -9.37 0.94 -0.39
N GLY A 105 -9.25 0.04 0.58
CA GLY A 105 -7.99 -0.58 0.98
C GLY A 105 -7.83 -2.01 0.51
N PHE A 106 -6.60 -2.40 0.16
CA PHE A 106 -6.19 -3.78 0.00
C PHE A 106 -4.96 -4.07 0.88
N MET A 107 -5.20 -4.77 1.99
CA MET A 107 -4.18 -5.04 3.02
C MET A 107 -3.69 -6.48 2.96
N ILE A 108 -2.39 -6.68 2.82
CA ILE A 108 -1.75 -8.00 2.84
C ILE A 108 -1.09 -8.20 4.21
N TRP A 109 -1.74 -8.99 5.07
CA TRP A 109 -1.42 -9.03 6.49
C TRP A 109 -0.97 -10.42 6.97
N ASP A 110 0.11 -10.45 7.77
CA ASP A 110 0.72 -11.66 8.34
C ASP A 110 0.33 -11.90 9.80
N ALA A 111 -0.68 -11.19 10.32
CA ALA A 111 -1.04 -11.12 11.74
C ALA A 111 0.02 -10.50 12.68
N LYS A 112 1.19 -10.07 12.15
CA LYS A 112 2.30 -9.55 12.98
C LYS A 112 2.57 -8.08 12.77
N SER A 113 2.33 -7.57 11.56
CA SER A 113 2.55 -6.15 11.24
C SER A 113 1.52 -5.25 11.93
N LYS A 114 1.97 -4.55 12.99
CA LYS A 114 1.17 -3.52 13.67
C LYS A 114 0.80 -2.36 12.74
N GLY A 115 1.72 -1.95 11.84
CA GLY A 115 1.44 -0.89 10.87
C GLY A 115 0.33 -1.25 9.89
N THR A 116 0.32 -2.50 9.39
CA THR A 116 -0.76 -2.97 8.50
C THR A 116 -2.11 -3.03 9.22
N LEU A 117 -2.12 -3.47 10.49
CA LEU A 117 -3.34 -3.43 11.31
C LEU A 117 -3.82 -1.99 11.54
N SER A 118 -2.89 -1.07 11.81
CA SER A 118 -3.20 0.36 11.96
C SER A 118 -3.84 0.92 10.69
N ASN A 119 -3.32 0.58 9.51
CA ASN A 119 -3.87 1.05 8.23
C ASN A 119 -5.26 0.49 7.97
N LEU A 120 -5.48 -0.78 8.29
CA LEU A 120 -6.81 -1.40 8.26
C LEU A 120 -7.80 -0.66 9.17
N VAL A 121 -7.42 -0.40 10.42
CA VAL A 121 -8.29 0.32 11.38
C VAL A 121 -8.58 1.74 10.90
N ASN A 122 -7.57 2.45 10.37
CA ASN A 122 -7.74 3.81 9.88
C ASN A 122 -8.67 3.88 8.67
N LEU A 123 -8.57 2.93 7.73
CA LEU A 123 -9.51 2.82 6.61
C LEU A 123 -10.95 2.59 7.09
N LEU A 124 -11.14 1.67 8.03
CA LEU A 124 -12.47 1.38 8.57
C LEU A 124 -13.07 2.58 9.33
N LYS A 125 -12.25 3.31 10.09
CA LYS A 125 -12.67 4.56 10.76
C LYS A 125 -13.13 5.63 9.77
N ASP A 126 -12.53 5.66 8.58
CA ASP A 126 -12.91 6.57 7.49
C ASP A 126 -14.03 5.99 6.61
N SER A 127 -14.73 4.95 7.08
CA SER A 127 -15.82 4.27 6.37
C SER A 127 -15.45 3.69 5.01
N LYS A 128 -14.17 3.34 4.80
CA LYS A 128 -13.67 2.75 3.55
C LYS A 128 -13.76 1.24 3.59
N LYS A 129 -14.15 0.65 2.46
CA LYS A 129 -14.12 -0.82 2.29
C LYS A 129 -12.67 -1.31 2.32
N VAL A 130 -12.42 -2.44 2.96
CA VAL A 130 -11.08 -3.02 3.05
C VAL A 130 -11.13 -4.48 2.66
N LEU A 131 -10.35 -4.86 1.64
CA LEU A 131 -10.05 -6.25 1.36
C LEU A 131 -8.78 -6.63 2.12
N VAL A 132 -8.81 -7.71 2.87
CA VAL A 132 -7.64 -8.22 3.61
C VAL A 132 -7.26 -9.57 3.04
N TYR A 133 -6.03 -9.71 2.54
CA TYR A 133 -5.42 -11.01 2.34
C TYR A 133 -4.73 -11.44 3.64
N PHE A 134 -5.33 -12.39 4.35
CA PHE A 134 -4.80 -12.91 5.59
C PHE A 134 -3.83 -14.07 5.29
N SER A 135 -2.53 -13.76 5.33
CA SER A 135 -1.47 -14.69 4.95
C SER A 135 -1.44 -16.00 5.76
N PRO A 136 -1.76 -16.04 7.07
CA PRO A 136 -1.77 -17.30 7.83
C PRO A 136 -2.75 -18.33 7.26
N GLU A 137 -3.91 -17.89 6.79
CA GLU A 137 -4.97 -18.78 6.25
C GLU A 137 -5.02 -18.80 4.73
N ARG A 138 -4.21 -17.94 4.10
CA ARG A 138 -4.14 -17.77 2.64
C ARG A 138 -5.48 -17.41 2.00
N ASN A 139 -6.33 -16.70 2.75
CA ASN A 139 -7.69 -16.37 2.35
C ASN A 139 -7.94 -14.85 2.36
N PHE A 140 -9.03 -14.44 1.72
CA PHE A 140 -9.49 -13.05 1.71
C PHE A 140 -10.64 -12.81 2.69
N TYR A 141 -10.64 -11.64 3.31
CA TYR A 141 -11.68 -11.14 4.21
C TYR A 141 -12.09 -9.72 3.80
N THR A 142 -13.34 -9.34 4.05
CA THR A 142 -13.91 -8.03 3.74
C THR A 142 -14.78 -7.53 4.88
#